data_AF-A0A8H3I2G7-F1
#
_entry.id   AF-A0A8H3I2G7-F1
#
_cell.length_a   1.000
_cell.length_b   1.000
_cell.length_c   1.000
_cell.angle_alpha   90.00
_cell.angle_beta   90.00
_cell.angle_gamma   90.00
#
_symmetry.space_group_name_H-M   'P 1'
#
loop_
_entity.id
_entity.type
_entity.pdbx_description
1 polymer ?
#
loop_
_entity_poly.entity_id
_entity_poly.type
_entity_poly.pdbx_seq_one_letter_code
_entity_poly.pdbx_strand_id
1 'polypeptide(L)' 'MIAHEGHTDTINSITFSPDGKSVISGSNDKTVRIWDAHDSSPIGEPLEGYNSYVKSVSYSPLGNLIASGSFDKTIRLWDP' A
#
# COMPACT_ATOMS: atom_id res chain seq x y z
N MET A 1 19.93 5.04 4.65
CA MET A 1 18.73 5.44 3.90
C MET A 1 18.65 4.52 2.70
N ILE A 2 17.71 3.59 2.68
CA ILE A 2 17.45 2.72 1.53
C ILE A 2 16.22 3.32 0.85
N ALA A 3 16.33 3.67 -0.42
CA ALA A 3 15.25 4.18 -1.24
C ALA A 3 14.92 3.12 -2.29
N HIS A 4 13.64 2.76 -2.42
CA HIS A 4 13.19 1.79 -3.42
C HIS A 4 12.40 2.48 -4.51
N GLU A 5 12.73 2.11 -5.75
CA GLU A 5 12.03 2.53 -6.94
C GLU A 5 10.95 1.48 -7.27
N GLY A 6 9.74 1.67 -6.75
CA GLY A 6 8.60 0.82 -7.13
C GLY A 6 7.39 1.62 -7.56
N HIS A 7 7.00 2.63 -6.77
CA HIS A 7 5.96 3.56 -7.22
C HIS A 7 6.50 4.48 -8.33
N THR A 8 5.70 4.69 -9.37
CA THR A 8 6.07 5.55 -10.52
C THR A 8 5.52 6.97 -10.42
N ASP A 9 4.80 7.27 -9.34
CA ASP A 9 4.25 8.58 -9.02
C ASP A 9 4.20 8.76 -7.49
N THR A 10 3.74 9.94 -7.06
CA THR A 10 3.67 10.44 -5.68
C THR A 10 3.01 9.44 -4.75
N ILE A 11 3.74 9.07 -3.69
CA ILE A 11 3.22 8.29 -2.58
C ILE A 11 2.37 9.20 -1.68
N ASN A 12 1.12 8.83 -1.47
CA ASN A 12 0.14 9.63 -0.75
C ASN A 12 -0.01 9.25 0.73
N SER A 13 0.25 7.99 1.06
CA SER A 13 -0.02 7.42 2.37
C SER A 13 0.83 6.17 2.57
N ILE A 14 1.31 5.97 3.80
CA ILE A 14 2.00 4.77 4.24
C ILE A 14 1.47 4.34 5.60
N THR A 15 1.48 3.04 5.90
CA THR A 15 1.27 2.54 7.26
C THR A 15 2.02 1.22 7.50
N PHE A 16 2.40 0.96 8.74
CA PHE A 16 2.96 -0.33 9.16
C PHE A 16 1.86 -1.35 9.40
N SER A 17 2.19 -2.63 9.20
CA SER A 17 1.40 -3.73 9.76
C SER A 17 1.42 -3.70 11.28
N PRO A 18 0.39 -4.25 11.96
CA PRO A 18 0.36 -4.28 13.42
C PRO A 18 1.52 -5.04 14.06
N ASP A 19 2.07 -6.04 13.35
CA ASP A 19 3.25 -6.79 13.78
C ASP A 19 4.59 -6.13 13.37
N GLY A 20 4.52 -5.01 12.64
CA GLY A 20 5.67 -4.23 12.19
C GLY A 20 6.53 -4.89 11.11
N LYS A 21 6.12 -6.03 10.56
CA LYS A 21 6.93 -6.78 9.57
C LYS A 21 6.77 -6.25 8.15
N SER A 22 5.68 -5.58 7.85
CA SER A 22 5.46 -5.00 6.54
C SER A 22 5.01 -3.54 6.62
N VAL A 23 5.19 -2.83 5.51
CA VAL A 23 4.64 -1.50 5.26
C VAL A 23 3.74 -1.60 4.05
N ILE A 24 2.64 -0.86 4.05
CA ILE A 24 1.83 -0.65 2.85
C ILE A 24 1.87 0.80 2.43
N SER A 25 1.79 1.04 1.12
CA SER A 25 1.78 2.38 0.54
C SER A 25 0.71 2.51 -0.53
N GLY A 26 0.10 3.69 -0.64
CA GLY A 26 -0.82 4.05 -1.74
C GLY A 26 -0.30 5.25 -2.52
N SER A 27 -0.49 5.24 -3.85
CA SER A 27 0.13 6.21 -4.76
C SER A 27 -0.80 6.76 -5.84
N ASN A 28 -0.39 7.88 -6.44
CA ASN A 28 -0.98 8.42 -7.67
C ASN A 28 -0.77 7.51 -8.90
N ASP A 29 0.15 6.55 -8.84
CA ASP A 29 0.28 5.53 -9.89
C ASP A 29 -0.88 4.50 -9.91
N LYS A 30 -1.88 4.71 -9.04
CA LYS A 30 -3.12 3.94 -8.92
C LYS A 30 -2.90 2.53 -8.37
N THR A 31 -1.80 2.32 -7.65
CA THR A 31 -1.51 1.04 -7.00
C THR A 31 -1.42 1.19 -5.48
N VAL A 32 -1.68 0.07 -4.79
CA VAL A 32 -1.19 -0.17 -3.42
C VAL A 32 -0.02 -1.15 -3.50
N ARG A 33 1.03 -0.95 -2.72
CA ARG A 33 2.17 -1.87 -2.64
C ARG A 33 2.42 -2.27 -1.20
N ILE A 34 2.97 -3.47 -1.03
CA ILE A 34 3.39 -4.03 0.25
C ILE A 34 4.91 -4.18 0.22
N TRP A 35 5.57 -3.89 1.34
CA TRP A 35 7.01 -3.91 1.49
C TRP A 35 7.40 -4.66 2.75
N ASP A 36 8.51 -5.40 2.72
CA ASP A 36 9.12 -5.94 3.93
C ASP A 36 9.76 -4.79 4.72
N ALA A 37 9.48 -4.69 6.01
CA ALA A 37 9.96 -3.58 6.82
C ALA A 37 11.46 -3.65 7.15
N HIS A 38 12.09 -4.82 7.04
CA HIS A 38 13.48 -5.06 7.42
C HIS A 38 14.43 -4.78 6.27
N ASP A 39 14.15 -5.31 5.08
CA ASP A 39 15.00 -5.14 3.90
C ASP A 39 14.42 -4.20 2.85
N SER A 40 13.19 -3.71 3.07
CA SER A 40 12.48 -2.76 2.20
C SER A 40 12.19 -3.28 0.79
N SER A 41 12.30 -4.59 0.57
CA SER A 41 11.91 -5.24 -0.67
C SER A 41 10.38 -5.24 -0.87
N PRO A 42 9.88 -5.16 -2.11
CA PRO A 42 8.46 -5.30 -2.38
C PRO A 42 8.01 -6.75 -2.09
N ILE A 43 6.88 -6.89 -1.41
CA ILE A 43 6.20 -8.16 -1.16
C ILE A 43 5.10 -8.32 -2.21
N GLY A 44 5.26 -9.29 -3.09
CA GLY A 44 4.29 -9.61 -4.14
C GLY A 44 4.18 -8.54 -5.23
N GLU A 45 3.14 -8.68 -6.06
CA GLU A 45 2.81 -7.73 -7.11
C GLU A 45 2.00 -6.55 -6.55
N PRO A 46 2.02 -5.38 -7.22
CA PRO A 46 1.17 -4.26 -6.85
C PRO A 46 -0.31 -4.66 -6.86
N LEU A 47 -1.08 -4.12 -5.92
CA LEU A 47 -2.52 -4.26 -5.87
C LEU A 47 -3.14 -3.20 -6.81
N GLU A 48 -3.61 -3.67 -7.95
CA GLU A 48 -4.03 -2.82 -9.08
C GLU A 48 -5.55 -2.72 -9.26
N GLY A 49 -5.94 -2.02 -10.33
CA GLY A 49 -7.32 -1.95 -10.83
C GLY A 49 -8.09 -0.71 -10.41
N TYR A 50 -7.48 0.23 -9.68
CA TYR A 50 -8.07 1.55 -9.44
C TYR A 50 -8.10 2.39 -10.72
N ASN A 51 -9.17 3.16 -10.88
CA ASN A 51 -9.29 4.09 -12.02
C ASN A 51 -8.69 5.47 -11.72
N SER A 52 -8.27 5.72 -10.46
CA SER A 52 -7.71 6.99 -10.00
C SER A 52 -6.77 6.76 -8.79
N TYR A 53 -6.21 7.85 -8.28
CA TYR A 53 -5.16 7.87 -7.24
C TYR A 53 -5.61 7.22 -5.94
N VAL A 54 -4.73 6.40 -5.36
CA VAL A 54 -4.94 5.87 -4.01
C VAL A 54 -4.46 6.91 -3.01
N LYS A 55 -5.39 7.44 -2.20
CA LYS A 55 -5.11 8.54 -1.27
C LYS A 55 -4.81 8.09 0.15
N SER A 56 -5.35 6.95 0.56
CA SER A 56 -5.23 6.43 1.93
C SER A 56 -5.14 4.91 1.94
N VAL A 57 -4.30 4.38 2.84
CA VAL A 57 -4.17 2.95 3.11
C VAL A 57 -4.18 2.71 4.62
N SER A 58 -4.69 1.55 5.05
CA SER A 58 -4.66 1.11 6.44
C SER A 58 -4.60 -0.41 6.55
N TYR A 59 -3.86 -0.92 7.52
CA TYR A 59 -4.06 -2.28 8.01
C TYR A 59 -5.26 -2.34 8.94
N SER A 60 -5.92 -3.49 9.00
CA SER A 60 -6.78 -3.84 10.13
C SER A 60 -5.94 -4.00 11.40
N PRO A 61 -6.53 -3.83 12.61
CA PRO A 61 -5.79 -3.99 13.86
C PRO A 61 -5.15 -5.37 14.06
N LEU A 62 -5.70 -6.40 13.41
CA LEU A 62 -5.17 -7.77 13.47
C LEU A 62 -4.24 -8.10 12.29
N GLY A 63 -4.03 -7.17 11.36
CA GLY A 63 -3.10 -7.32 10.23
C GLY A 63 -3.60 -8.25 9.12
N ASN A 64 -4.80 -8.82 9.26
CA ASN A 64 -5.37 -9.79 8.32
C ASN A 64 -6.11 -9.15 7.14
N LEU A 65 -6.15 -7.82 7.06
CA LEU A 65 -6.82 -7.11 5.98
C LEU A 65 -6.17 -5.76 5.74
N ILE A 66 -6.07 -5.37 4.48
CA ILE A 66 -5.70 -4.03 4.06
C ILE A 66 -6.93 -3.32 3.52
N ALA A 67 -7.17 -2.09 3.97
CA ALA A 67 -8.18 -1.19 3.43
C ALA A 67 -7.51 -0.03 2.68
N SER A 68 -8.11 0.40 1.59
CA SER A 68 -7.55 1.45 0.73
C SER A 68 -8.65 2.26 0.06
N GLY A 69 -8.47 3.59 0.05
CA GLY A 69 -9.43 4.55 -0.49
C GLY A 69 -8.86 5.33 -1.66
N SER A 70 -9.63 5.43 -2.75
CA SER A 70 -9.21 6.06 -4.00
C SER A 70 -10.13 7.22 -4.42
N PHE A 71 -9.57 8.14 -5.21
CA PHE A 71 -10.33 9.19 -5.90
C PHE A 71 -11.28 8.66 -6.98
N ASP A 72 -11.25 7.37 -7.30
CA ASP A 72 -12.26 6.73 -8.16
C ASP A 72 -13.59 6.46 -7.44
N LYS A 73 -13.72 6.96 -6.19
CA LYS A 73 -14.90 6.85 -5.33
C LYS A 73 -15.14 5.43 -4.83
N THR A 74 -14.12 4.57 -4.85
CA THR A 74 -14.18 3.22 -4.30
C THR A 74 -13.28 3.04 -3.07
N ILE A 75 -13.68 2.09 -2.23
CA ILE A 75 -12.85 1.48 -1.20
C ILE A 75 -12.60 0.03 -1.64
N ARG A 76 -11.38 -0.47 -1.47
CA ARG A 76 -11.09 -1.90 -1.66
C ARG A 76 -10.45 -2.49 -0.42
N LEU A 77 -10.72 -3.77 -0.26
CA LEU A 77 -10.23 -4.62 0.81
C LEU A 77 -9.39 -5.72 0.19
N TRP A 78 -8.24 -5.99 0.79
CA TRP A 78 -7.27 -6.94 0.26
C TRP A 78 -6.77 -7.85 1.38
N ASP A 79 -6.57 -9.12 1.02
CA ASP A 79 -5.75 -10.00 1.84
C ASP A 79 -4.27 -9.59 1.63
N PRO A 80 -3.49 -9.37 2.72
CA PRO A 80 -2.10 -8.93 2.65
C PRO A 80 -1.13 -9.96 2.07
#